data_AF-A0A2M8DW97-F1
#
_entry.id   AF-A0A2M8DW97-F1
#
_cell.length_a   1.000
_cell.length_b   1.000
_cell.length_c   1.000
_cell.angle_alpha   90.00
_cell.angle_beta   90.00
_cell.angle_gamma   90.00
#
_symmetry.space_group_name_H-M   'P 1'
#
loop_
_entity.id
_entity.type
_entity.pdbx_description
1 polymer ?
#
loop_
_entity_poly.entity_id
_entity_poly.type
_entity_poly.pdbx_seq_one_letter_code
_entity_poly.pdbx_strand_id
1 'polypeptide(L)' 'MMNCREATKLMSDAQEKPLLLKTRFGLEIHLMMCSGCHNFKEQMDALRTMTRAYAKGKNEQEKET' A
#
# COMPACT_ATOMS: atom_id res chain seq x y z
N MET A 1 -8.40 -19.11 -5.30
CA MET A 1 -7.05 -18.67 -5.67
C MET A 1 -7.17 -17.28 -6.25
N MET A 2 -6.58 -16.29 -5.59
CA MET A 2 -6.54 -14.92 -6.08
C MET A 2 -5.40 -14.80 -7.09
N ASN A 3 -5.63 -14.10 -8.20
CA ASN A 3 -4.58 -13.84 -9.19
C ASN A 3 -3.82 -12.54 -8.86
N CYS A 4 -2.66 -12.33 -9.49
CA CYS A 4 -1.81 -11.16 -9.21
C CYS A 4 -2.52 -9.82 -9.48
N ARG A 5 -3.43 -9.76 -10.47
CA ARG A 5 -4.20 -8.53 -10.79
C ARG A 5 -5.22 -8.20 -9.69
N GLU A 6 -5.87 -9.22 -9.14
CA GLU A 6 -6.77 -9.04 -8.00
C GLU A 6 -5.99 -8.63 -6.74
N ALA A 7 -4.81 -9.23 -6.53
CA ALA A 7 -3.93 -8.88 -5.42
C ALA A 7 -3.50 -7.42 -5.47
N THR A 8 -2.99 -6.95 -6.63
CA THR A 8 -2.56 -5.56 -6.81
C THR A 8 -3.73 -4.58 -6.74
N LYS A 9 -4.91 -4.95 -7.24
CA LYS A 9 -6.12 -4.16 -7.08
C LYS A 9 -6.50 -3.99 -5.60
N LEU A 10 -6.48 -5.08 -4.82
CA LEU A 10 -6.76 -5.00 -3.37
C LEU A 10 -5.71 -4.18 -2.63
N MET A 11 -4.42 -4.29 -2.99
CA MET A 11 -3.36 -3.47 -2.42
C MET A 11 -3.57 -1.98 -2.70
N SER A 12 -3.98 -1.62 -3.92
CA SER A 12 -4.34 -0.23 -4.27
C SER A 12 -5.56 0.24 -3.49
N ASP A 13 -6.62 -0.57 -3.42
CA ASP A 13 -7.83 -0.25 -2.67
C ASP A 13 -7.51 -0.02 -1.18
N ALA A 14 -6.57 -0.78 -0.60
CA ALA A 14 -6.14 -0.64 0.79
C ALA A 14 -5.49 0.71 1.12
N GLN A 15 -4.99 1.44 0.10
CA GLN A 15 -4.41 2.77 0.30
C GLN A 15 -5.46 3.84 0.53
N GLU A 16 -6.62 3.69 -0.09
CA GLU A 16 -7.74 4.64 -0.04
C GLU A 16 -8.74 4.27 1.06
N LYS A 17 -9.03 2.99 1.26
CA LYS A 17 -10.05 2.49 2.21
C LYS A 17 -9.57 1.27 2.98
N PRO A 18 -10.02 1.07 4.23
CA PRO A 18 -9.75 -0.17 4.95
C PRO A 18 -10.40 -1.35 4.22
N LEU A 19 -9.64 -2.44 4.05
CA LEU A 19 -10.15 -3.69 3.47
C LEU A 19 -10.99 -4.47 4.49
N LEU A 20 -11.96 -5.24 4.00
CA LEU A 20 -12.63 -6.25 4.82
C LEU A 20 -11.61 -7.30 5.31
N LEU A 21 -11.73 -7.73 6.57
CA LEU A 21 -10.77 -8.68 7.19
C LEU A 21 -10.58 -9.96 6.35
N LYS A 22 -11.65 -10.48 5.73
CA LYS A 22 -11.60 -11.69 4.89
C LYS A 22 -10.73 -11.52 3.63
N THR A 23 -10.83 -10.38 2.95
CA THR A 23 -10.04 -10.13 1.72
C THR A 23 -8.58 -9.85 2.06
N ARG A 24 -8.32 -9.28 3.24
CA ARG A 24 -6.97 -9.08 3.75
C ARG A 24 -6.24 -10.40 4.00
N PHE A 25 -6.87 -11.38 4.66
CA PHE A 25 -6.26 -12.71 4.84
C PHE A 25 -5.93 -13.41 3.52
N GLY A 26 -6.82 -13.34 2.53
CA GLY A 26 -6.57 -13.91 1.19
C GLY A 26 -5.39 -13.25 0.48
N LEU A 27 -5.21 -11.93 0.68
CA LEU A 27 -4.06 -11.19 0.17
C LEU A 27 -2.75 -11.62 0.83
N GLU A 28 -2.69 -11.71 2.16
CA GLU A 28 -1.48 -12.16 2.87
C GLU A 28 -1.01 -13.55 2.40
N ILE A 29 -1.96 -14.48 2.21
CA ILE A 29 -1.65 -15.82 1.68
C ILE A 29 -1.02 -15.75 0.29
N HIS A 30 -1.54 -14.88 -0.59
CA HIS A 30 -0.99 -14.70 -1.94
C HIS A 30 0.41 -14.08 -1.90
N LEU A 31 0.65 -13.10 -1.01
CA LEU A 31 1.95 -12.45 -0.87
C LEU A 31 3.03 -13.42 -0.38
N MET A 32 2.69 -14.37 0.49
CA MET A 32 3.63 -15.41 0.93
C MET A 32 4.06 -16.35 -0.21
N MET A 33 3.24 -16.53 -1.25
CA MET A 33 3.54 -17.43 -2.38
C MET A 33 4.05 -16.70 -3.62
N CYS A 34 3.90 -15.38 -3.70
CA CYS A 34 4.25 -14.58 -4.86
C CYS A 34 5.18 -13.43 -4.49
N SER A 35 6.47 -13.61 -4.77
CA SER A 35 7.51 -12.59 -4.56
C SER A 35 7.24 -11.29 -5.33
N GLY A 36 6.67 -11.36 -6.53
CA GLY A 36 6.30 -10.18 -7.32
C GLY A 36 5.26 -9.30 -6.61
N CYS A 37 4.21 -9.91 -6.07
CA CYS A 37 3.18 -9.21 -5.31
C CYS A 37 3.72 -8.71 -3.96
N HIS A 38 4.58 -9.49 -3.30
CA HIS A 38 5.27 -9.08 -2.07
C HIS A 38 6.09 -7.80 -2.30
N ASN A 39 6.95 -7.79 -3.32
CA ASN A 39 7.78 -6.63 -3.65
C ASN A 39 6.94 -5.41 -4.03
N PHE A 40 5.84 -5.62 -4.77
CA PHE A 40 4.92 -4.53 -5.09
C PHE A 40 4.30 -3.89 -3.84
N LYS A 41 3.92 -4.71 -2.85
CA LYS A 41 3.41 -4.21 -1.56
C LYS A 41 4.44 -3.30 -0.88
N GLU A 42 5.69 -3.76 -0.79
CA GLU A 42 6.76 -2.98 -0.15
C GLU A 42 7.03 -1.66 -0.89
N GLN A 43 7.03 -1.68 -2.23
CA GLN A 43 7.18 -0.46 -3.04
C GLN A 43 6.04 0.53 -2.79
N MET A 44 4.80 0.06 -2.71
CA MET A 44 3.64 0.89 -2.41
C MET A 44 3.71 1.50 -1.00
N ASP A 45 4.12 0.72 0.00
CA ASP A 45 4.28 1.20 1.38
C ASP A 45 5.41 2.24 1.49
N ALA A 46 6.53 2.02 0.78
CA ALA A 46 7.63 2.97 0.69
C ALA A 46 7.19 4.29 0.04
N LEU A 47 6.51 4.21 -1.12
CA LEU A 47 5.99 5.39 -1.81
C LEU A 47 5.02 6.19 -0.92
N ARG A 48 4.12 5.50 -0.20
CA ARG A 48 3.19 6.15 0.73
C ARG A 48 3.92 6.89 1.84
N THR A 49 4.97 6.29 2.39
CA THR A 49 5.78 6.88 3.45
C THR A 49 6.50 8.15 2.95
N MET A 50 7.12 8.08 1.78
CA MET A 50 7.80 9.23 1.16
C MET A 50 6.82 10.37 0.87
N THR A 51 5.67 10.08 0.27
CA THR A 51 4.65 11.09 -0.04
C THR A 51 4.12 11.77 1.22
N ARG A 52 3.90 11.01 2.31
CA ARG A 52 3.49 11.56 3.60
C ARG A 52 4.58 12.42 4.23
N ALA A 53 5.84 11.99 4.18
CA ALA A 53 6.97 12.77 4.68
C ALA A 53 7.11 14.08 3.90
N TYR A 54 6.99 14.03 2.57
CA TYR A 54 7.01 15.21 1.71
C TYR A 54 5.86 16.18 2.03
N ALA A 55 4.63 15.69 2.15
CA ALA A 55 3.48 16.51 2.51
C ALA A 55 3.62 17.13 3.91
N LYS A 56 4.23 16.42 4.86
CA LYS A 56 4.52 16.95 6.20
C LYS A 56 5.58 18.06 6.16
N GLY A 57 6.67 17.86 5.42
CA GLY A 57 7.71 18.88 5.25
C GLY A 57 7.21 20.15 4.56
N LYS A 58 6.25 20.03 3.62
CA LYS A 58 5.58 21.18 3.01
C LYS A 58 4.75 22.00 4.03
N ASN A 59 4.05 21.32 4.95
CA ASN A 59 3.28 21.98 6.02
C ASN A 59 4.16 22.71 7.05
N GLU A 60 5.42 22.32 7.21
CA GLU A 60 6.38 22.99 8.11
C GLU A 60 7.00 24.22 7.42
N GLN A 61 7.27 24.18 6.12
CA GLN A 61 7.75 25.34 5.34
C GLN A 61 6.69 26.44 5.15
N GLU A 62 5.40 26.10 5.00
CA GLU A 62 4.30 27.07 4.92
C GLU A 62 3.96 27.75 6.27
N LYS A 63 4.45 27.22 7.41
CA LYS A 63 4.22 27.83 8.74
C LYS A 63 5.26 28.86 9.17
N GLU A 64 6.41 28.92 8.50
CA GLU A 64 7.49 29.89 8.77
C GLU A 64 7.48 31.10 7.82
N THR A 65 6.50 31.21 6.92
CA THR A 65 6.28 32.39 6.05
C THR A 65 4.96 33.07 6.40
#